data_AF-A0A6A4AAM3-F1
#
_entry.id   AF-A0A6A4AAM3-F1
#
_cell.length_a   1.000
_cell.length_b   1.000
_cell.length_c   1.000
_cell.angle_alpha   90.00
_cell.angle_beta   90.00
_cell.angle_gamma   90.00
#
_symmetry.space_group_name_H-M   'P 1'
#
loop_
_entity.id
_entity.type
_entity.pdbx_description
1 polymer ?
#
loop_
_entity_poly.entity_id
_entity_poly.type
_entity_poly.pdbx_seq_one_letter_code
_entity_poly.pdbx_strand_id
1 'polypeptide(L)'
;MSTLAAQGYAGSATSSPTRTSSSISFLLNPPARQSVDSHHQMNQQLQQQYAPAASTVPSSIMYHPYSSVSASAPLATSLIQPQDAKPQPKKKRKTRICKSEGCEKYVVDRGLCIRHGGGKRCSVEDCNCRAQNRGLCWKHGGYTRCTVEGCTKRAKSRGIC
;
A
#
# COMPACT_ATOMS: atom_id res chain seq x y z
N MET A 1 6.00 -69.76 20.12
CA MET A 1 6.55 -70.34 18.88
C MET A 1 5.44 -70.34 17.84
N SER A 2 5.70 -69.83 16.63
CA SER A 2 4.81 -69.84 15.44
C SER A 2 3.74 -68.75 15.38
N THR A 3 3.54 -67.94 14.33
CA THR A 3 4.19 -67.76 13.00
C THR A 3 3.75 -66.39 12.46
N LEU A 4 4.65 -65.70 11.78
CA LEU A 4 4.43 -64.44 11.05
C LEU A 4 3.72 -64.69 9.71
N ALA A 5 2.77 -63.84 9.32
CA ALA A 5 2.31 -63.73 7.94
C ALA A 5 2.21 -62.25 7.56
N ALA A 6 3.15 -61.80 6.72
CA ALA A 6 3.14 -60.52 6.06
C ALA A 6 2.54 -60.69 4.65
N GLN A 7 1.56 -59.85 4.32
CA GLN A 7 1.06 -59.61 2.96
C GLN A 7 1.25 -58.09 2.76
N GLY A 8 2.03 -57.57 1.82
CA GLY A 8 2.25 -58.01 0.45
C GLY A 8 1.22 -57.32 -0.46
N TYR A 9 1.26 -55.99 -0.61
CA TYR A 9 0.47 -55.27 -1.61
C TYR A 9 1.38 -54.60 -2.64
N ALA A 10 1.16 -55.01 -3.89
CA ALA A 10 1.93 -54.66 -5.08
C ALA A 10 1.68 -53.22 -5.52
N GLY A 11 2.73 -52.59 -6.05
CA GLY A 11 2.68 -51.30 -6.73
C GLY A 11 1.96 -51.39 -8.06
N SER A 12 1.09 -50.41 -8.33
CA SER A 12 0.53 -50.17 -9.66
C SER A 12 1.16 -48.90 -10.23
N ALA A 13 2.00 -49.09 -11.24
CA ALA A 13 2.46 -48.05 -12.12
C ALA A 13 1.30 -47.59 -13.01
N THR A 14 0.89 -46.33 -12.91
CA THR A 14 -0.02 -45.72 -13.88
C THR A 14 0.71 -44.65 -14.67
N SER A 15 0.74 -44.91 -15.96
CA SER A 15 1.39 -44.21 -17.05
C SER A 15 0.94 -42.76 -17.24
N SER A 16 1.92 -41.95 -17.65
CA SER A 16 1.77 -40.57 -18.12
C SER A 16 0.84 -40.46 -19.34
N PRO A 17 -0.07 -39.47 -19.39
CA PRO A 17 -0.76 -39.13 -20.63
C PRO A 17 0.10 -38.18 -21.48
N THR A 18 0.60 -38.69 -22.60
CA THR A 18 1.16 -37.91 -23.71
C THR A 18 0.01 -37.26 -24.50
N ARG A 19 -0.22 -35.96 -24.31
CA ARG A 19 -1.14 -35.18 -25.17
C ARG A 19 -0.38 -34.52 -26.31
N THR A 20 -0.33 -35.24 -27.41
CA THR A 20 -0.58 -34.79 -28.78
C THR A 20 -0.23 -33.33 -29.11
N SER A 21 0.84 -33.19 -29.88
CA SER A 21 1.19 -32.06 -30.72
C SER A 21 0.02 -31.63 -31.62
N SER A 22 -0.52 -30.43 -31.37
CA SER A 22 -1.30 -29.69 -32.36
C SER A 22 -0.48 -28.47 -32.77
N SER A 23 0.12 -28.58 -33.94
CA SER A 23 0.69 -27.47 -34.71
C SER A 23 -0.41 -26.47 -35.02
N ILE A 24 -0.43 -25.37 -34.28
CA ILE A 24 -1.19 -24.18 -34.66
C ILE A 24 -0.19 -23.06 -34.90
N SER A 25 0.15 -22.89 -36.17
CA SER A 25 0.77 -21.68 -36.69
C SER A 25 -0.25 -20.53 -36.63
N PHE A 26 -0.16 -19.67 -35.63
CA PHE A 26 -0.75 -18.32 -35.69
C PHE A 26 0.34 -17.28 -35.47
N LEU A 27 0.97 -16.93 -36.59
CA LEU A 27 1.76 -15.73 -36.76
C LEU A 27 0.84 -14.49 -36.81
N LEU A 28 1.28 -13.45 -36.10
CA LEU A 28 1.16 -12.02 -36.46
C LEU A 28 -0.24 -11.42 -36.70
N ASN A 29 -0.77 -10.71 -35.69
CA ASN A 29 -1.18 -9.30 -35.83
C ASN A 29 -1.62 -8.70 -34.47
N PRO A 30 -0.84 -7.81 -33.83
CA PRO A 30 -1.33 -7.03 -32.69
C PRO A 30 -2.24 -5.87 -33.15
N PRO A 31 -3.38 -5.59 -32.48
CA PRO A 31 -4.22 -4.45 -32.83
C PRO A 31 -3.50 -3.12 -32.54
N ALA A 32 -3.60 -2.20 -33.49
CA ALA A 32 -3.02 -0.87 -33.45
C ALA A 32 -3.42 -0.12 -32.17
N ARG A 33 -2.40 0.38 -31.47
CA ARG A 33 -2.48 1.16 -30.23
C ARG A 33 -3.07 2.54 -30.56
N GLN A 34 -4.35 2.77 -30.22
CA GLN A 34 -4.98 4.08 -30.38
C GLN A 34 -4.33 5.13 -29.47
N SER A 35 -4.15 6.32 -30.04
CA SER A 35 -3.31 7.43 -29.60
C SER A 35 -3.52 7.92 -28.16
N VAL A 36 -2.41 8.17 -27.47
CA VAL A 36 -2.32 8.85 -26.16
C VAL A 36 -2.05 10.36 -26.28
N ASP A 37 -2.32 10.96 -27.44
CA ASP A 37 -1.92 12.33 -27.77
C ASP A 37 -2.60 13.43 -26.92
N SER A 38 -3.83 13.21 -26.46
CA SER A 38 -4.60 14.30 -25.82
C SER A 38 -4.12 14.68 -24.42
N HIS A 39 -3.54 13.74 -23.65
CA HIS A 39 -3.02 14.04 -22.31
C HIS A 39 -1.63 14.70 -22.35
N HIS A 40 -0.83 14.42 -23.38
CA HIS A 40 0.48 15.07 -23.54
C HIS A 40 0.33 16.57 -23.86
N GLN A 41 -0.66 16.92 -24.67
CA GLN A 41 -0.88 18.30 -25.11
C GLN A 41 -1.30 19.22 -23.95
N MET A 42 -2.12 18.74 -23.01
CA MET A 42 -2.54 19.53 -21.84
C MET A 42 -1.39 19.75 -20.84
N ASN A 43 -0.45 18.81 -20.73
CA ASN A 43 0.70 18.95 -19.83
C ASN A 43 1.79 19.87 -20.42
N GLN A 44 1.89 19.95 -21.75
CA GLN A 44 2.83 20.86 -22.42
C GLN A 44 2.45 22.34 -22.25
N GLN A 45 1.15 22.67 -22.14
CA GLN A 45 0.69 24.04 -21.86
C GLN A 45 1.00 24.50 -20.43
N LEU A 46 0.92 23.62 -19.43
CA LEU A 46 1.26 23.97 -18.05
C LEU A 46 2.76 24.22 -17.85
N GLN A 47 3.63 23.58 -18.65
CA GLN A 47 5.08 23.79 -18.58
C GLN A 47 5.52 25.15 -19.14
N GLN A 48 4.79 25.72 -20.11
CA GLN A 48 5.12 27.03 -20.71
C GLN A 48 4.85 28.22 -19.79
N GLN A 49 4.06 28.05 -18.72
CA GLN A 49 3.72 29.13 -17.79
C GLN A 49 4.77 29.34 -16.68
N TYR A 50 5.81 28.50 -16.61
CA TYR A 50 6.87 28.58 -15.61
C TYR A 50 8.25 28.80 -16.27
N ALA A 51 8.47 29.98 -16.83
CA ALA A 51 9.80 30.46 -17.18
C ALA A 51 10.40 31.25 -16.00
N PRO A 52 11.56 30.88 -15.43
CA PRO A 52 12.24 31.73 -14.46
C PRO A 52 13.03 32.82 -15.17
N ALA A 53 12.84 34.07 -14.72
CA ALA A 53 13.64 35.21 -15.14
C ALA A 53 15.13 35.00 -14.81
N ALA A 54 15.98 35.34 -15.76
CA ALA A 54 17.43 35.32 -15.65
C ALA A 54 17.91 36.16 -14.47
N SER A 55 18.81 35.61 -13.66
CA SER A 55 19.49 36.36 -12.60
C SER A 55 20.99 36.17 -12.75
N THR A 56 21.61 37.17 -13.36
CA THR A 56 23.06 37.32 -13.48
C THR A 56 23.57 37.93 -12.18
N VAL A 57 24.44 37.23 -11.45
CA VAL A 57 25.25 37.85 -10.39
C VAL A 57 26.71 37.42 -10.56
N PRO A 58 27.67 38.34 -10.67
CA PRO A 58 29.08 38.02 -10.60
C PRO A 58 29.56 38.01 -9.14
N SER A 59 30.42 37.05 -8.84
CA SER A 59 31.24 36.99 -7.62
C SER A 59 32.07 38.26 -7.44
N SER A 60 32.08 38.81 -6.23
CA SER A 60 33.26 39.47 -5.64
C SER A 60 33.06 39.70 -4.15
N ILE A 61 33.95 39.11 -3.36
CA ILE A 61 34.16 39.33 -1.93
C ILE A 61 34.64 40.77 -1.73
N MET A 62 34.05 41.52 -0.79
CA MET A 62 34.77 42.55 -0.03
C MET A 62 34.23 42.62 1.41
N TYR A 63 35.04 42.10 2.31
CA TYR A 63 35.29 42.50 3.69
C TYR A 63 34.77 43.91 4.09
N HIS A 64 34.11 44.05 5.25
CA HIS A 64 34.53 44.83 6.44
C HIS A 64 33.39 45.28 7.40
N PRO A 65 33.69 45.69 8.66
CA PRO A 65 33.05 45.17 9.87
C PRO A 65 32.41 46.25 10.78
N TYR A 66 31.74 45.80 11.85
CA TYR A 66 31.43 46.48 13.12
C TYR A 66 30.78 47.89 13.11
N SER A 67 29.72 48.02 13.92
CA SER A 67 29.01 49.25 14.36
C SER A 67 27.68 49.50 13.64
N SER A 68 26.61 49.98 14.26
CA SER A 68 26.22 50.15 15.66
C SER A 68 24.78 50.70 15.65
N VAL A 69 24.07 50.51 16.77
CA VAL A 69 22.97 51.32 17.34
C VAL A 69 21.57 51.44 16.67
N SER A 70 20.59 50.97 17.47
CA SER A 70 19.38 51.63 18.00
C SER A 70 18.15 51.95 17.13
N ALA A 71 17.11 51.17 17.42
CA ALA A 71 15.82 51.55 18.00
C ALA A 71 14.83 52.43 17.19
N SER A 72 13.64 51.88 16.96
CA SER A 72 12.33 52.54 17.12
C SER A 72 11.24 51.46 17.20
N ALA A 73 10.61 51.27 18.36
CA ALA A 73 9.29 50.62 18.48
C ALA A 73 8.21 51.69 18.16
N PRO A 74 6.97 51.38 17.69
CA PRO A 74 5.94 50.66 18.47
C PRO A 74 4.95 49.85 17.56
N LEU A 75 3.98 49.02 17.97
CA LEU A 75 2.77 49.23 18.78
C LEU A 75 2.16 47.85 19.10
N ALA A 76 1.63 47.70 20.31
CA ALA A 76 1.08 46.47 20.85
C ALA A 76 -0.13 45.93 20.07
N THR A 77 0.06 44.86 19.30
CA THR A 77 -1.02 43.92 18.98
C THR A 77 -1.15 42.98 20.16
N SER A 78 -2.29 43.04 20.87
CA SER A 78 -2.63 42.04 21.88
C SER A 78 -2.70 40.67 21.20
N LEU A 79 -1.61 39.92 21.30
CA LEU A 79 -1.54 38.50 20.97
C LEU A 79 -2.49 37.78 21.93
N ILE A 80 -3.68 37.44 21.44
CA ILE A 80 -4.46 36.36 22.04
C ILE A 80 -3.62 35.10 21.82
N GLN A 81 -2.92 34.71 22.87
CA GLN A 81 -2.09 33.52 22.90
C GLN A 81 -3.01 32.30 22.65
N PRO A 82 -2.74 31.45 21.64
CA PRO A 82 -3.38 30.17 21.54
C PRO A 82 -2.98 29.39 22.79
N GLN A 83 -3.86 29.33 23.77
CA GLN A 83 -3.69 28.49 24.93
C GLN A 83 -3.56 27.04 24.43
N ASP A 84 -2.34 26.52 24.57
CA ASP A 84 -1.97 25.15 24.24
C ASP A 84 -2.92 24.20 24.97
N ALA A 85 -3.96 23.76 24.25
CA ALA A 85 -4.87 22.74 24.74
C ALA A 85 -4.07 21.45 24.89
N LYS A 86 -3.54 21.25 26.10
CA LYS A 86 -2.75 20.09 26.51
C LYS A 86 -3.46 18.81 26.04
N PRO A 87 -2.82 17.97 25.21
CA PRO A 87 -3.44 16.73 24.72
C PRO A 87 -3.86 15.86 25.91
N GLN A 88 -5.17 15.66 26.06
CA GLN A 88 -5.72 14.86 27.16
C GLN A 88 -5.23 13.40 27.01
N PRO A 89 -4.68 12.79 28.08
CA PRO A 89 -4.19 11.42 28.03
C PRO A 89 -5.37 10.46 27.79
N LYS A 90 -5.45 9.90 26.58
CA LYS A 90 -6.47 8.92 26.22
C LYS A 90 -6.32 7.69 27.13
N LYS A 91 -7.27 7.50 28.06
CA LYS A 91 -7.29 6.34 28.98
C LYS A 91 -7.20 5.05 28.16
N LYS A 92 -6.13 4.27 28.37
CA LYS A 92 -5.92 2.99 27.66
C LYS A 92 -7.02 2.01 28.09
N ARG A 93 -7.96 1.70 27.20
CA ARG A 93 -9.02 0.72 27.47
C ARG A 93 -8.38 -0.66 27.61
N LYS A 94 -8.72 -1.39 28.68
CA LYS A 94 -8.29 -2.79 28.85
C LYS A 94 -8.77 -3.61 27.66
N THR A 95 -7.85 -4.35 27.04
CA THR A 95 -8.13 -5.20 25.88
C THR A 95 -8.92 -6.44 26.32
N ARG A 96 -10.08 -6.68 25.69
CA ARG A 96 -10.94 -7.84 26.00
C ARG A 96 -10.38 -9.12 25.38
N ILE A 97 -10.65 -10.26 26.00
CA ILE A 97 -10.29 -11.61 25.52
C ILE A 97 -11.41 -12.20 24.67
N CYS A 98 -11.05 -13.01 23.68
CA CYS A 98 -11.95 -13.66 22.73
C CYS A 98 -13.01 -14.51 23.44
N LYS A 99 -14.27 -14.41 23.00
CA LYS A 99 -15.42 -15.10 23.59
C LYS A 99 -15.48 -16.60 23.31
N SER A 100 -14.72 -17.10 22.35
CA SER A 100 -14.66 -18.54 22.06
C SER A 100 -14.02 -19.29 23.22
N GLU A 101 -14.59 -20.44 23.57
CA GLU A 101 -14.10 -21.32 24.63
C GLU A 101 -12.58 -21.57 24.53
N GLY A 102 -11.88 -21.40 25.65
CA GLY A 102 -10.43 -21.65 25.75
C GLY A 102 -9.53 -20.75 24.90
N CYS A 103 -10.00 -19.60 24.41
CA CYS A 103 -9.17 -18.70 23.60
C CYS A 103 -8.66 -17.49 24.38
N GLU A 104 -7.35 -17.46 24.58
CA GLU A 104 -6.65 -16.36 25.26
C GLU A 104 -6.29 -15.19 24.34
N LYS A 105 -6.62 -15.27 23.05
CA LYS A 105 -6.31 -14.19 22.11
C LYS A 105 -7.23 -13.00 22.35
N TYR A 106 -6.70 -11.80 22.14
CA TYR A 106 -7.48 -10.57 22.27
C TYR A 106 -8.58 -10.45 21.20
N VAL A 107 -9.69 -9.81 21.58
CA VAL A 107 -10.79 -9.44 20.68
C VAL A 107 -10.30 -8.39 19.70
N VAL A 108 -10.58 -8.62 18.42
CA VAL A 108 -10.42 -7.60 17.38
C VAL A 108 -11.75 -6.89 17.14
N ASP A 109 -12.82 -7.66 16.97
CA ASP A 109 -14.16 -7.13 16.68
C ASP A 109 -15.22 -8.19 17.06
N ARG A 110 -16.45 -7.76 17.31
CA ARG A 110 -17.60 -8.63 17.63
C ARG A 110 -17.37 -9.65 18.76
N GLY A 111 -16.41 -9.38 19.66
CA GLY A 111 -16.05 -10.29 20.75
C GLY A 111 -15.17 -11.47 20.32
N LEU A 112 -14.64 -11.48 19.09
CA LEU A 112 -13.85 -12.58 18.55
C LEU A 112 -12.44 -12.10 18.17
N CYS A 113 -11.46 -13.00 18.28
CA CYS A 113 -10.10 -12.77 17.77
C CYS A 113 -10.03 -13.02 16.26
N ILE A 114 -8.90 -12.68 15.62
CA ILE A 114 -8.70 -12.86 14.17
C ILE A 114 -9.03 -14.29 13.71
N ARG A 115 -8.56 -15.30 14.47
CA ARG A 115 -8.76 -16.72 14.15
C ARG A 115 -10.22 -17.15 14.24
N HIS A 116 -10.98 -16.57 15.16
CA HIS A 116 -12.39 -16.90 15.38
C HIS A 116 -13.34 -15.94 14.68
N GLY A 117 -12.84 -15.10 13.77
CA GLY A 117 -13.68 -14.26 12.93
C GLY A 117 -13.83 -12.80 13.35
N GLY A 118 -13.01 -12.34 14.28
CA GLY A 118 -12.83 -10.92 14.54
C GLY A 118 -12.33 -10.18 13.29
N GLY A 119 -13.01 -9.10 12.96
CA GLY A 119 -12.71 -8.20 11.85
C GLY A 119 -13.70 -8.32 10.70
N LYS A 120 -13.53 -7.44 9.70
CA LYS A 120 -14.35 -7.44 8.48
C LYS A 120 -13.97 -8.61 7.56
N ARG A 121 -14.96 -9.21 6.92
CA ARG A 121 -14.80 -10.25 5.89
C ARG A 121 -14.77 -9.63 4.51
N CYS A 122 -14.24 -10.38 3.55
CA CYS A 122 -14.27 -10.01 2.16
C CYS A 122 -15.73 -9.80 1.71
N SER A 123 -15.96 -8.76 0.92
CA SER A 123 -17.29 -8.40 0.41
C SER A 123 -17.72 -9.23 -0.81
N VAL A 124 -16.81 -10.07 -1.31
CA VAL A 124 -17.09 -11.02 -2.40
C VAL A 124 -17.87 -12.20 -1.83
N GLU A 125 -18.93 -12.61 -2.52
CA GLU A 125 -19.76 -13.76 -2.19
C GLU A 125 -18.90 -15.02 -2.00
N ASP A 126 -19.29 -15.86 -1.04
CA ASP A 126 -18.60 -17.10 -0.64
C ASP A 126 -17.13 -16.93 -0.19
N CYS A 127 -16.65 -15.70 0.02
CA CYS A 127 -15.29 -15.46 0.48
C CYS A 127 -15.20 -15.27 2.00
N ASN A 128 -14.78 -16.32 2.71
CA ASN A 128 -14.56 -16.26 4.16
C ASN A 128 -13.23 -15.56 4.57
N CYS A 129 -12.44 -15.05 3.61
CA CYS A 129 -11.15 -14.42 3.91
C CYS A 129 -11.34 -13.07 4.62
N ARG A 130 -10.36 -12.69 5.45
CA ARG A 130 -10.33 -11.38 6.10
C ARG A 130 -10.11 -10.27 5.07
N ALA A 131 -10.92 -9.21 5.17
CA ALA A 131 -10.70 -8.00 4.39
C ALA A 131 -9.43 -7.28 4.87
N GLN A 132 -8.56 -6.93 3.94
CA GLN A 132 -7.35 -6.15 4.20
C GLN A 132 -7.55 -4.68 3.87
N ASN A 133 -8.12 -4.38 2.70
CA ASN A 133 -8.40 -3.02 2.25
C ASN A 133 -9.69 -2.99 1.43
N ARG A 134 -10.41 -1.85 1.44
CA ARG A 134 -11.64 -1.64 0.65
C ARG A 134 -12.70 -2.74 0.80
N GLY A 135 -12.76 -3.39 1.97
CA GLY A 135 -13.67 -4.51 2.20
C GLY A 135 -13.33 -5.80 1.45
N LEU A 136 -12.14 -5.89 0.83
CA LEU A 136 -11.70 -7.02 0.01
C LEU A 136 -10.50 -7.72 0.64
N CYS A 137 -10.36 -9.02 0.39
CA CYS A 137 -9.21 -9.81 0.85
C CYS A 137 -8.04 -9.70 -0.14
N TRP A 138 -6.88 -10.23 0.23
CA TRP A 138 -5.67 -10.19 -0.62
C TRP A 138 -5.84 -10.86 -2.00
N LYS A 139 -6.76 -11.82 -2.14
CA LYS A 139 -7.09 -12.48 -3.41
C LYS A 139 -8.03 -11.63 -4.26
N HIS A 140 -8.96 -10.94 -3.62
CA HIS A 140 -10.02 -10.16 -4.28
C HIS A 140 -9.70 -8.66 -4.39
N GLY A 141 -8.43 -8.26 -4.42
CA GLY A 141 -8.05 -6.85 -4.62
C GLY A 141 -7.94 -6.00 -3.35
N GLY A 142 -7.90 -6.62 -2.18
CA GLY A 142 -7.65 -5.97 -0.89
C GLY A 142 -6.21 -5.48 -0.68
N TYR A 143 -5.54 -5.06 -1.75
CA TYR A 143 -4.16 -4.59 -1.74
C TYR A 143 -4.00 -3.39 -2.67
N THR A 144 -2.97 -2.57 -2.40
CA THR A 144 -2.64 -1.43 -3.26
C THR A 144 -1.72 -1.88 -4.39
N ARG A 145 -1.97 -1.37 -5.61
CA ARG A 145 -1.12 -1.59 -6.78
C ARG A 145 0.12 -0.72 -6.69
N CYS A 146 1.20 -1.15 -7.33
CA CYS A 146 2.35 -0.27 -7.54
C CYS A 146 1.91 0.94 -8.37
N THR A 147 2.31 2.14 -7.96
CA THR A 147 2.01 3.40 -8.66
C THR A 147 2.96 3.69 -9.81
N VAL A 148 4.00 2.88 -10.00
CA VAL A 148 4.92 3.00 -11.14
C VAL A 148 4.19 2.62 -12.42
N GLU A 149 4.30 3.47 -13.44
CA GLU A 149 3.70 3.27 -14.76
C GLU A 149 4.03 1.88 -15.33
N GLY A 150 2.99 1.15 -15.76
CA GLY A 150 3.12 -0.21 -16.29
C GLY A 150 3.40 -1.31 -15.24
N CYS A 151 3.51 -0.98 -13.95
CA CYS A 151 3.80 -1.99 -12.93
C CYS A 151 2.52 -2.71 -12.46
N THR A 152 2.48 -4.02 -12.69
CA THR A 152 1.38 -4.89 -12.26
C THR A 152 1.65 -5.60 -10.94
N LYS A 153 2.59 -5.12 -10.13
CA LYS A 153 2.93 -5.73 -8.83
C LYS A 153 2.10 -5.10 -7.69
N ARG A 154 2.10 -5.77 -6.55
CA ARG A 154 1.52 -5.24 -5.30
C ARG A 154 2.52 -4.28 -4.66
N ALA A 155 2.04 -3.14 -4.17
CA ALA A 155 2.85 -2.22 -3.39
C ALA A 155 3.20 -2.85 -2.03
N LYS A 156 4.48 -2.80 -1.65
CA LYS A 156 4.96 -3.21 -0.32
C LYS A 156 4.96 -2.03 0.65
N SER A 157 5.44 -0.87 0.19
CA SER A 157 5.46 0.37 1.00
C SER A 157 5.34 1.60 0.11
N ARG A 158 4.73 2.68 0.64
CA ARG A 158 4.57 3.98 -0.05
C ARG A 158 3.96 3.92 -1.47
N GLY A 159 3.15 2.91 -1.77
CA GLY A 159 2.57 2.73 -3.10
C GLY A 159 3.50 2.09 -4.14
N ILE A 160 4.70 1.65 -3.76
CA ILE A 160 5.69 1.05 -4.67
C ILE A 160 6.01 -0.40 -4.22
N CYS A 161 6.40 -1.27 -5.16
CA CYS A 161 6.63 -2.71 -4.97
C CYS A 161 7.98 -3.07 -4.32
#